data_AF-G9WPC6-F1
#
_entry.id   AF-G9WPC6-F1
#
_cell.length_a   1.000
_cell.length_b   1.000
_cell.length_c   1.000
_cell.angle_alpha   90.00
_cell.angle_beta   90.00
_cell.angle_gamma   90.00
#
_symmetry.space_group_name_H-M   'P 1'
#
loop_
_entity.id
_entity.type
_entity.pdbx_description
1 polymer ?
#
loop_
_entity_poly.entity_id
_entity_poly.type
_entity_poly.pdbx_seq_one_letter_code
_entity_poly.pdbx_strand_id
1 'polypeptide(L)' 'MVGVFLSGTGNTKHCIQKFLTALDSDAKCVPIEDKESIDAIRKNDEIILAYPTQFSNVPFMVRDFVIRHKDV' A
#
# COMPACT_ATOMS: atom_id res chain seq x y z
N MET A 1 -9.21 2.23 8.17
CA MET A 1 -8.66 1.70 6.90
C MET A 1 -7.14 1.85 6.91
N VAL A 2 -6.43 1.11 6.05
CA VAL A 2 -4.97 1.27 5.87
C VAL A 2 -4.61 1.40 4.40
N GLY A 3 -3.74 2.36 4.06
CA GLY A 3 -3.04 2.37 2.79
C GLY A 3 -1.72 1.62 2.88
N VAL A 4 -1.50 0.72 1.94
CA VAL A 4 -0.19 0.11 1.71
C VAL A 4 0.29 0.45 0.31
N PHE A 5 1.56 0.81 0.15
CA PHE A 5 2.03 1.32 -1.14
C PHE A 5 3.46 0.92 -1.51
N LEU A 6 3.73 0.86 -2.81
CA LEU A 6 5.08 0.95 -3.36
C LEU A 6 5.25 2.31 -4.05
N SER A 7 6.35 3.01 -3.83
CA SER A 7 6.60 4.31 -4.46
C SER A 7 8.08 4.55 -4.70
N GLY A 8 8.51 4.57 -5.97
CA GLY A 8 9.92 4.80 -6.32
C GLY A 8 10.37 6.25 -6.11
N THR A 9 9.61 7.22 -6.62
CA THR A 9 9.96 8.65 -6.60
C THR A 9 9.05 9.51 -5.72
N GLY A 10 8.13 8.89 -4.97
CA GLY A 10 7.22 9.59 -4.05
C GLY A 10 5.84 9.94 -4.63
N ASN A 11 5.63 9.84 -5.94
CA ASN A 11 4.35 10.21 -6.56
C ASN A 11 3.18 9.36 -6.05
N THR A 12 3.34 8.03 -6.03
CA THR A 12 2.30 7.14 -5.51
C THR A 12 2.02 7.42 -4.04
N LYS A 13 3.07 7.60 -3.23
CA LYS A 13 2.95 7.99 -1.81
C LYS A 13 2.10 9.25 -1.65
N HIS A 14 2.39 10.29 -2.43
CA HIS A 14 1.64 11.53 -2.38
C HIS A 14 0.14 11.33 -2.71
N CYS A 15 -0.16 10.58 -3.79
CA CYS A 15 -1.54 10.30 -4.18
C CYS A 15 -2.30 9.54 -3.10
N ILE A 16 -1.73 8.45 -2.55
CA ILE A 16 -2.42 7.64 -1.56
C ILE A 16 -2.61 8.39 -0.23
N GLN A 17 -1.63 9.19 0.19
CA GLN A 17 -1.79 10.03 1.39
C GLN A 17 -2.95 11.01 1.22
N LYS A 18 -3.02 11.70 0.07
CA LYS A 18 -4.12 12.63 -0.20
C LYS A 18 -5.48 11.93 -0.28
N PHE A 19 -5.54 10.75 -0.89
CA PHE A 19 -6.75 9.94 -0.98
C PHE A 19 -7.24 9.50 0.40
N LEU A 20 -6.37 8.93 1.22
CA LEU A 20 -6.71 8.48 2.57
C LEU A 20 -7.16 9.64 3.45
N THR A 21 -6.40 10.75 3.49
CA THR A 21 -6.78 11.92 4.29
C THR A 21 -8.14 12.50 3.92
N ALA A 22 -8.59 12.33 2.67
CA ALA A 22 -9.92 12.76 2.24
C ALA A 22 -11.06 11.81 2.68
N LEU A 23 -10.76 10.54 2.97
CA LEU A 23 -11.74 9.53 3.38
C LEU A 23 -11.75 9.31 4.90
N ASP A 24 -10.57 9.23 5.50
CA ASP A 24 -10.32 8.93 6.90
C ASP A 24 -9.00 9.60 7.31
N SER A 25 -9.09 10.68 8.08
CA SER A 25 -7.92 11.46 8.50
C SER A 25 -6.96 10.69 9.41
N ASP A 26 -7.43 9.63 10.07
CA ASP A 26 -6.64 8.80 10.98
C ASP A 26 -6.06 7.55 10.29
N ALA A 27 -6.41 7.33 9.02
CA ALA A 27 -5.91 6.20 8.24
C ALA A 27 -4.38 6.24 8.11
N LYS A 28 -3.74 5.10 8.43
CA LYS A 28 -2.30 4.94 8.27
C LYS A 28 -1.95 4.65 6.81
N CYS A 29 -0.77 5.12 6.41
CA CYS A 29 -0.21 4.89 5.09
C CYS A 29 1.21 4.33 5.23
N VAL A 30 1.41 3.06 4.87
CA VAL A 30 2.64 2.30 5.16
C VAL A 30 3.25 1.76 3.84
N PRO A 31 4.56 1.90 3.60
CA PRO A 31 5.16 1.28 2.42
C PRO A 31 5.19 -0.25 2.52
N ILE A 32 5.09 -0.97 1.40
CA ILE A 32 5.10 -2.45 1.39
C ILE A 32 6.46 -3.04 1.80
N GLU A 33 7.54 -2.26 1.68
CA GLU A 33 8.87 -2.63 2.17
C GLU A 33 9.02 -2.49 3.69
N ASP A 34 8.06 -1.88 4.39
CA ASP A 34 8.06 -1.79 5.84
C ASP A 34 7.73 -3.16 6.47
N LYS A 35 8.44 -3.51 7.54
CA LYS A 35 8.22 -4.75 8.30
C LYS A 35 6.85 -4.77 8.97
N GLU A 36 6.31 -3.60 9.29
CA GLU A 36 5.01 -3.45 9.96
C GLU A 36 3.83 -3.45 8.98
N SER A 37 4.07 -3.52 7.66
CA SER A 37 3.01 -3.44 6.63
C SER A 37 1.95 -4.54 6.78
N ILE A 38 2.38 -5.77 7.08
CA ILE A 38 1.48 -6.92 7.29
C ILE A 38 0.67 -6.78 8.57
N ASP A 39 1.29 -6.30 9.65
CA ASP A 39 0.58 -6.08 10.90
C ASP A 39 -0.41 -4.92 10.80
N ALA A 40 -0.11 -3.91 9.99
CA ALA A 40 -1.05 -2.84 9.66
C ALA A 40 -2.24 -3.37 8.85
N ILE A 41 -2.00 -4.25 7.87
CA ILE A 41 -3.04 -4.94 7.09
C ILE A 41 -3.94 -5.76 8.01
N ARG A 42 -3.39 -6.63 8.87
CA ARG A 42 -4.17 -7.50 9.78
C ARG A 42 -5.08 -6.74 10.75
N LYS A 43 -4.73 -5.50 11.09
CA LYS A 43 -5.45 -4.65 12.04
C LYS A 43 -6.57 -3.82 11.39
N ASN A 44 -6.76 -3.93 10.08
CA ASN A 44 -7.71 -3.12 9.32
C ASN A 44 -8.55 -3.98 8.36
N ASP A 45 -9.86 -3.77 8.35
CA ASP A 45 -10.78 -4.49 7.46
C ASP A 45 -10.77 -3.98 6.01
N GLU A 46 -10.29 -2.74 5.81
CA GLU A 46 -10.21 -2.10 4.50
C GLU A 46 -8.77 -1.72 4.17
N ILE A 47 -8.30 -2.18 3.02
CA ILE A 47 -6.93 -2.07 2.55
C ILE A 47 -6.93 -1.35 1.19
N ILE A 48 -6.20 -0.25 1.10
CA ILE A 48 -5.96 0.45 -0.17
C ILE A 48 -4.53 0.15 -0.62
N LEU A 49 -4.39 -0.64 -1.68
CA LEU A 49 -3.08 -0.97 -2.27
C LEU A 49 -2.75 -0.01 -3.41
N ALA A 50 -1.69 0.77 -3.27
CA ALA A 50 -1.26 1.76 -4.26
C ALA A 50 0.15 1.47 -4.81
N TYR A 51 0.33 1.55 -6.13
CA TYR A 51 1.64 1.34 -6.76
C TYR A 51 1.72 2.10 -8.09
N PRO A 52 2.93 2.47 -8.54
CA PRO A 52 3.10 2.97 -9.91
C PRO A 52 2.90 1.82 -10.90
N THR A 53 2.35 2.12 -12.08
CA THR A 53 2.39 1.17 -13.20
C THR A 53 3.82 1.06 -13.72
N GLN A 54 4.36 -0.15 -13.83
CA GLN A 54 5.67 -0.42 -14.41
C GLN A 54 5.51 -1.36 -15.60
N PHE A 55 5.97 -0.95 -16.78
CA PHE A 55 5.82 -1.72 -18.03
C PHE A 55 4.37 -2.15 -18.29
N SER A 56 3.42 -1.22 -18.11
CA SER A 56 1.98 -1.47 -18.22
C SER A 56 1.45 -2.58 -17.32
N ASN A 57 2.12 -2.82 -16.18
CA ASN A 57 1.81 -3.92 -15.27
C ASN A 57 2.03 -3.51 -13.80
N VAL A 58 1.56 -4.36 -12.89
CA VAL A 58 1.87 -4.30 -11.46
C VAL A 58 3.37 -4.55 -11.26
N PRO A 59 4.08 -3.72 -10.48
CA PRO A 59 5.49 -3.94 -10.16
C PRO A 59 5.75 -5.33 -9.59
N PHE A 60 6.88 -5.95 -9.95
CA PHE A 60 7.25 -7.28 -9.45
C PHE A 60 7.19 -7.35 -7.92
N MET A 61 7.74 -6.34 -7.23
CA MET A 61 7.77 -6.27 -5.76
C MET A 61 6.37 -6.30 -5.14
N VAL A 62 5.38 -5.66 -5.78
CA VAL A 62 3.99 -5.66 -5.29
C VAL A 62 3.35 -7.03 -5.51
N ARG A 63 3.55 -7.64 -6.69
CA ARG A 63 3.02 -8.99 -6.96
C ARG A 63 3.59 -10.01 -5.99
N ASP A 64 4.90 -9.96 -5.79
CA ASP A 64 5.62 -10.84 -4.89
C ASP A 64 5.19 -10.64 -3.42
N PHE A 65 4.98 -9.39 -2.99
CA PHE A 65 4.38 -9.08 -1.68
C PHE A 65 2.99 -9.72 -1.52
N VAL A 66 2.08 -9.55 -2.48
CA VAL A 66 0.74 -10.14 -2.43
C VAL A 66 0.79 -11.66 -2.40
N ILE A 67 1.65 -12.29 -3.21
CA ILE A 67 1.77 -13.76 -3.25
C ILE A 67 2.36 -14.30 -1.94
N ARG A 68 3.40 -13.66 -1.39
CA ARG A 68 4.05 -14.07 -0.12
C ARG A 68 3.12 -13.94 1.08
N HIS A 69 2.12 -13.07 1.00
CA HIS A 69 1.20 -12.75 2.09
C HIS A 69 -0.27 -13.04 1.75
N LYS A 70 -0.53 -13.95 0.80
CA LYS A 70 -1.88 -14.28 0.31
C LYS A 70 -2.86 -14.83 1.36
N ASP A 71 -2.33 -15.32 2.48
CA ASP A 71 -3.10 -15.95 3.57
C ASP A 71 -3.32 -14.98 4.76
N VAL A 72 -2.87 -13.73 4.61
CA VAL A 72 -3.17 -12.63 5.53
C VAL A 72 -4.57 -12.11 5.20
#